data_AF-A0A7S2HW58-F1
#
_entry.id   AF-A0A7S2HW58-F1
#
_cell.length_a   1.000
_cell.length_b   1.000
_cell.length_c   1.000
_cell.angle_alpha   90.00
_cell.angle_beta   90.00
_cell.angle_gamma   90.00
#
_symmetry.space_group_name_H-M   'P 1'
#
loop_
_entity.id
_entity.type
_entity.pdbx_description
1 polymer ?
#
loop_
_entity_poly.entity_id
_entity_poly.type
_entity_poly.pdbx_seq_one_letter_code
_entity_poly.pdbx_strand_id
1 'polypeptide(L)'
;KTVCAEFAVVRMLMSDDPVKRCVYVAPHPATAKERFNEWSYKFGKNLGFKVAELVGETTSDVKILEESNVVITTPEKWDLMSRRWKTRKSVQEVRLFVVDELHLLDSDVGPTLEAVVSRMRYISAQVSQPIRIVALAASLANAKDVGEWIGASSTGLFNFSPNVRTVPLEMVIQGFDIHHRSTRLLAMSRPVYQSIKHYSPDKPVIVFVPDRKQARMTAIDLLLHAAADDKPKRFLHVSEEAMKPHLSAARERSLKQTLEYGVGFLHEGFSASERAVIERLFEAGAIQ
;
A
#
# COMPACT_ATOMS: atom_id res chain seq x y z
N LYS A 1 -4.93 6.49 -8.70
CA LYS A 1 -3.56 7.05 -8.82
C LYS A 1 -2.63 6.09 -9.55
N THR A 2 -2.54 4.83 -9.12
CA THR A 2 -1.74 3.78 -9.77
C THR A 2 -2.03 3.61 -11.27
N VAL A 3 -3.31 3.62 -11.68
CA VAL A 3 -3.69 3.60 -13.12
C VAL A 3 -3.13 4.81 -13.90
N CYS A 4 -2.98 5.98 -13.26
CA CYS A 4 -2.35 7.14 -13.90
C CYS A 4 -0.86 6.90 -14.17
N ALA A 5 -0.15 6.20 -13.26
CA ALA A 5 1.21 5.74 -13.52
C ALA A 5 1.23 4.70 -14.65
N GLU A 6 0.28 3.77 -14.68
CA GLU A 6 0.17 2.79 -15.77
C GLU A 6 0.00 3.47 -17.13
N PHE A 7 -0.80 4.54 -17.26
CA PHE A 7 -0.88 5.31 -18.50
C PHE A 7 0.48 5.90 -18.94
N ALA A 8 1.28 6.39 -17.99
CA ALA A 8 2.61 6.90 -18.29
C ALA A 8 3.55 5.77 -18.77
N VAL A 9 3.49 4.61 -18.11
CA VAL A 9 4.25 3.41 -18.47
C VAL A 9 3.86 2.92 -19.87
N VAL A 10 2.57 2.74 -20.15
CA VAL A 10 2.07 2.32 -21.46
C VAL A 10 2.49 3.30 -22.54
N ARG A 11 2.38 4.62 -22.30
CA ARG A 11 2.85 5.63 -23.26
C ARG A 11 4.34 5.50 -23.57
N MET A 12 5.18 5.20 -22.58
CA MET A 12 6.61 4.98 -22.79
C MET A 12 6.85 3.65 -23.53
N LEU A 13 6.15 2.58 -23.20
CA LEU A 13 6.32 1.27 -23.83
C LEU A 13 5.87 1.26 -25.29
N MET A 14 4.87 2.07 -25.64
CA MET A 14 4.33 2.21 -26.99
C MET A 14 5.04 3.28 -27.82
N SER A 15 6.02 4.01 -27.26
CA SER A 15 6.80 4.96 -28.05
C SER A 15 7.74 4.23 -29.02
N ASP A 16 8.18 4.94 -30.06
CA ASP A 16 9.18 4.44 -31.01
C ASP A 16 10.62 4.55 -30.47
N ASP A 17 10.81 4.95 -29.20
CA ASP A 17 12.14 5.03 -28.59
C ASP A 17 12.71 3.61 -28.43
N PRO A 18 13.92 3.32 -28.95
CA PRO A 18 14.56 2.02 -28.73
C PRO A 18 14.85 1.75 -27.25
N VAL A 19 15.01 2.80 -26.43
CA VAL A 19 15.31 2.69 -25.00
C VAL A 19 14.03 2.91 -24.19
N LYS A 20 13.41 1.80 -23.77
CA LYS A 20 12.14 1.80 -23.02
C LYS A 20 12.38 1.40 -21.57
N ARG A 21 12.87 2.34 -20.76
CA ARG A 21 13.19 2.09 -19.34
C ARG A 21 12.40 3.00 -18.40
N CYS A 22 11.55 2.36 -17.60
CA CYS A 22 10.76 2.97 -16.53
C CYS A 22 11.29 2.51 -15.17
N VAL A 23 11.40 3.43 -14.23
CA VAL A 23 11.69 3.13 -12.82
C VAL A 23 10.50 3.58 -11.98
N TYR A 24 9.94 2.68 -11.20
CA TYR A 24 8.86 2.93 -10.25
C TYR A 24 9.39 2.84 -8.83
N VAL A 25 9.28 3.93 -8.09
CA VAL A 25 9.70 4.02 -6.69
C VAL A 25 8.47 3.93 -5.79
N ALA A 26 8.34 2.84 -5.05
CA ALA A 26 7.34 2.67 -4.00
C ALA A 26 7.97 3.04 -2.65
N PRO A 27 7.24 3.67 -1.71
CA PRO A 27 7.81 4.14 -0.44
C PRO A 27 8.29 2.99 0.46
N HIS A 28 7.63 1.83 0.41
CA HIS A 28 7.90 0.69 1.27
C HIS A 28 8.08 -0.61 0.48
N PRO A 29 8.88 -1.57 0.98
CA PRO A 29 9.09 -2.87 0.34
C PRO A 29 7.80 -3.67 0.08
N ALA A 30 6.85 -3.63 1.02
CA ALA A 30 5.57 -4.33 0.87
C ALA A 30 4.77 -3.81 -0.34
N THR A 31 4.66 -2.48 -0.47
CA THR A 31 4.02 -1.82 -1.61
C THR A 31 4.78 -2.10 -2.90
N ALA A 32 6.12 -2.07 -2.87
CA ALA A 32 6.94 -2.44 -4.03
C ALA A 32 6.63 -3.88 -4.49
N LYS A 33 6.51 -4.83 -3.55
CA LYS A 33 6.23 -6.22 -3.86
C LYS A 33 4.84 -6.43 -4.45
N GLU A 34 3.84 -5.76 -3.89
CA GLU A 34 2.48 -5.77 -4.41
C GLU A 34 2.43 -5.24 -5.84
N ARG A 35 3.07 -4.08 -6.09
CA ARG A 35 3.17 -3.50 -7.44
C ARG A 35 3.92 -4.44 -8.39
N PHE A 36 4.98 -5.10 -7.94
CA PHE A 36 5.72 -6.06 -8.75
C PHE A 36 4.87 -7.25 -9.19
N ASN A 37 4.08 -7.81 -8.28
CA ASN A 37 3.19 -8.93 -8.63
C ASN A 37 2.13 -8.50 -9.65
N GLU A 38 1.52 -7.33 -9.44
CA GLU A 38 0.50 -6.79 -10.35
C GLU A 38 1.07 -6.49 -11.75
N TRP A 39 2.20 -5.79 -11.80
CA TRP A 39 2.82 -5.33 -13.05
C TRP A 39 3.54 -6.44 -13.80
N SER A 40 4.09 -7.44 -13.11
CA SER A 40 4.63 -8.64 -13.76
C SER A 40 3.55 -9.41 -14.51
N TYR A 41 2.32 -9.45 -13.96
CA TYR A 41 1.19 -10.03 -14.68
C TYR A 41 0.72 -9.14 -15.84
N LYS A 42 0.46 -7.85 -15.57
CA LYS A 42 -0.08 -6.91 -16.57
C LYS A 42 0.89 -6.62 -17.71
N PHE A 43 2.12 -6.21 -17.43
CA PHE A 43 3.11 -5.82 -18.43
C PHE A 43 3.99 -6.98 -18.87
N GLY A 44 4.31 -7.90 -17.96
CA GLY A 44 5.11 -9.08 -18.28
C GLY A 44 4.33 -10.10 -19.08
N LYS A 45 3.35 -10.75 -18.46
CA LYS A 45 2.64 -11.87 -19.08
C LYS A 45 1.76 -11.45 -20.26
N ASN A 46 1.06 -10.31 -20.17
CA ASN A 46 0.10 -9.93 -21.21
C ASN A 46 0.73 -9.13 -22.37
N LEU A 47 1.81 -8.39 -22.12
CA LEU A 47 2.43 -7.49 -23.11
C LEU A 47 3.86 -7.89 -23.49
N GLY A 48 4.46 -8.88 -22.82
CA GLY A 48 5.77 -9.42 -23.14
C GLY A 48 6.96 -8.56 -22.70
N PHE A 49 6.75 -7.54 -21.87
CA PHE A 49 7.83 -6.66 -21.40
C PHE A 49 8.53 -7.22 -20.17
N LYS A 50 9.83 -6.94 -20.01
CA LYS A 50 10.58 -7.39 -18.83
C LYS A 50 10.30 -6.47 -17.64
N VAL A 51 9.66 -7.02 -16.60
CA VAL A 51 9.40 -6.36 -15.32
C VAL A 51 10.26 -7.00 -14.25
N ALA A 52 10.98 -6.19 -13.46
CA ALA A 52 11.84 -6.68 -12.40
C ALA A 52 11.76 -5.82 -11.13
N GLU A 53 12.10 -6.43 -9.99
CA GLU A 53 12.24 -5.77 -8.70
C GLU A 53 13.73 -5.72 -8.33
N LEU A 54 14.23 -4.57 -7.85
CA LEU A 54 15.61 -4.50 -7.35
C LEU A 54 15.77 -5.32 -6.07
N VAL A 55 16.88 -6.04 -5.97
CA VAL A 55 17.18 -6.94 -4.83
C VAL A 55 17.99 -6.25 -3.74
N GLY A 56 18.68 -5.14 -4.05
CA GLY A 56 19.52 -4.40 -3.11
C GLY A 56 21.00 -4.78 -3.16
N GLU A 57 21.38 -5.63 -4.11
CA GLU A 57 22.78 -5.97 -4.40
C GLU A 57 23.23 -5.23 -5.66
N THR A 58 24.26 -4.38 -5.53
CA THR A 58 24.63 -3.42 -6.58
C THR A 58 24.99 -4.05 -7.92
N THR A 59 25.70 -5.18 -7.94
CA THR A 59 26.12 -5.88 -9.16
C THR A 59 24.94 -6.49 -9.90
N SER A 60 24.05 -7.15 -9.15
CA SER A 60 22.83 -7.77 -9.65
C SER A 60 21.83 -6.73 -10.12
N ASP A 61 21.64 -5.65 -9.35
CA ASP A 61 20.71 -4.56 -9.67
C ASP A 61 21.08 -3.79 -10.95
N VAL A 62 22.38 -3.67 -11.27
CA VAL A 62 22.82 -3.09 -12.56
C VAL A 62 22.36 -3.94 -13.73
N LYS A 63 22.55 -5.27 -13.66
CA LYS A 63 22.11 -6.19 -14.72
C LYS A 63 20.59 -6.18 -14.86
N ILE A 64 19.88 -6.22 -13.72
CA ILE A 64 18.41 -6.14 -13.69
C ILE A 64 17.94 -4.86 -14.38
N LEU A 65 18.56 -3.72 -14.09
CA LEU A 65 18.21 -2.44 -14.70
C LEU A 65 18.48 -2.42 -16.22
N GLU A 66 19.59 -3.00 -16.66
CA GLU A 66 19.97 -3.06 -18.07
C GLU A 66 19.00 -3.90 -18.90
N GLU A 67 18.59 -5.06 -18.38
CA GLU A 67 17.73 -6.01 -19.09
C GLU A 67 16.24 -5.71 -19.01
N SER A 68 15.80 -4.91 -18.04
CA SER A 68 14.36 -4.70 -17.76
C SER A 68 13.81 -3.43 -18.39
N ASN A 69 12.55 -3.50 -18.83
CA ASN A 69 11.80 -2.34 -19.31
C ASN A 69 11.16 -1.56 -18.16
N VAL A 70 10.68 -2.27 -17.13
CA VAL A 70 10.04 -1.67 -15.96
C VAL A 70 10.71 -2.22 -14.71
N VAL A 71 11.29 -1.33 -13.92
CA VAL A 71 12.00 -1.66 -12.68
C VAL A 71 11.26 -1.09 -11.50
N ILE A 72 10.95 -1.94 -10.52
CA ILE A 72 10.27 -1.56 -9.29
C ILE A 72 11.30 -1.57 -8.15
N THR A 73 11.31 -0.49 -7.36
CA THR A 73 12.32 -0.28 -6.33
C THR A 73 11.76 0.50 -5.14
N THR A 74 12.52 0.51 -4.04
CA THR A 74 12.37 1.43 -2.91
C THR A 74 13.33 2.62 -3.03
N PRO A 75 13.14 3.71 -2.28
CA PRO A 75 14.04 4.86 -2.28
C PRO A 75 15.47 4.46 -1.92
N GLU A 76 15.64 3.61 -0.90
CA GLU A 76 16.94 3.14 -0.41
C GLU A 76 17.73 2.37 -1.48
N LYS A 77 17.07 1.39 -2.13
CA LYS A 77 17.68 0.59 -3.19
C LYS A 77 18.04 1.47 -4.40
N TRP A 78 17.17 2.41 -4.76
CA TRP A 78 17.44 3.33 -5.87
C TRP A 78 18.53 4.35 -5.53
N ASP A 79 18.65 4.77 -4.27
CA ASP A 79 19.71 5.68 -3.83
C ASP A 79 21.10 5.06 -4.03
N LEU A 80 21.29 3.82 -3.60
CA LEU A 80 22.53 3.05 -3.83
C LEU A 80 22.86 2.91 -5.33
N MET A 81 21.83 2.75 -6.16
CA MET A 81 21.96 2.63 -7.61
C MET A 81 22.25 3.96 -8.31
N SER A 82 21.66 5.06 -7.86
CA SER A 82 21.75 6.34 -8.56
C SER A 82 22.92 7.22 -8.09
N ARG A 83 23.56 6.96 -6.94
CA ARG A 83 24.76 7.71 -6.48
C ARG A 83 25.90 7.75 -7.50
N ARG A 84 26.11 6.68 -8.27
CA ARG A 84 27.15 6.57 -9.32
C ARG A 84 26.59 6.72 -10.74
N TRP A 85 25.52 7.50 -10.92
CA TRP A 85 24.84 7.64 -12.21
C TRP A 85 25.77 8.08 -13.36
N LYS A 86 26.83 8.87 -13.11
CA LYS A 86 27.78 9.32 -14.14
C LYS A 86 28.51 8.16 -14.83
N THR A 87 28.83 7.09 -14.08
CA THR A 87 29.49 5.91 -14.64
C THR A 87 28.50 4.86 -15.15
N ARG A 88 27.23 4.94 -14.72
CA ARG A 88 26.18 3.98 -15.05
C ARG A 88 25.26 4.52 -16.15
N LYS A 89 25.53 4.11 -17.40
CA LYS A 89 24.70 4.47 -18.57
C LYS A 89 23.24 4.04 -18.39
N SER A 90 23.01 2.89 -17.77
CA SER A 90 21.67 2.36 -17.53
C SER A 90 20.75 3.29 -16.72
N VAL A 91 21.32 4.07 -15.79
CA VAL A 91 20.59 5.10 -15.02
C VAL A 91 20.30 6.34 -15.86
N GLN A 92 21.21 6.73 -16.76
CA GLN A 92 21.04 7.88 -17.67
C GLN A 92 20.02 7.61 -18.78
N GLU A 93 19.84 6.34 -19.13
CA GLU A 93 18.90 5.85 -20.14
C GLU A 93 17.46 5.71 -19.64
N VAL A 94 17.18 6.00 -18.37
CA VAL A 94 15.81 6.01 -17.83
C VAL A 94 14.99 7.08 -18.55
N ARG A 95 13.83 6.71 -19.11
CA ARG A 95 12.92 7.63 -19.80
C ARG A 95 11.74 8.06 -18.95
N LEU A 96 11.34 7.22 -18.01
CA LEU A 96 10.22 7.48 -17.11
C LEU A 96 10.63 7.16 -15.66
N PHE A 97 10.42 8.12 -14.78
CA PHE A 97 10.63 7.97 -13.34
C PHE A 97 9.32 8.23 -12.62
N VAL A 98 8.70 7.17 -12.11
CA VAL A 98 7.45 7.23 -11.36
C VAL A 98 7.75 7.18 -9.88
N VAL A 99 7.16 8.10 -9.12
CA VAL A 99 7.31 8.17 -7.68
C VAL A 99 5.93 8.04 -7.05
N ASP A 100 5.73 6.99 -6.26
CA ASP A 100 4.46 6.76 -5.58
C ASP A 100 4.46 7.35 -4.17
N GLU A 101 3.28 7.76 -3.71
CA GLU A 101 3.04 8.32 -2.39
C GLU A 101 4.02 9.44 -1.98
N LEU A 102 4.31 10.40 -2.88
CA LEU A 102 5.28 11.48 -2.69
C LEU A 102 5.00 12.38 -1.47
N HIS A 103 3.78 12.38 -0.93
CA HIS A 103 3.47 13.10 0.32
C HIS A 103 4.17 12.52 1.55
N LEU A 104 4.78 11.33 1.46
CA LEU A 104 5.60 10.73 2.51
C LEU A 104 6.99 11.37 2.66
N LEU A 105 7.23 12.55 2.08
CA LEU A 105 8.44 13.34 2.31
C LEU A 105 8.62 13.74 3.78
N ASP A 106 7.54 13.84 4.55
CA ASP A 106 7.56 14.15 6.00
C ASP A 106 7.63 12.89 6.89
N SER A 107 7.95 11.73 6.30
CA SER A 107 8.09 10.46 7.03
C SER A 107 9.55 10.03 7.14
N ASP A 108 9.83 8.93 7.85
CA ASP A 108 11.18 8.39 8.02
C ASP A 108 11.89 8.06 6.69
N VAL A 109 11.13 7.68 5.65
CA VAL A 109 11.67 7.41 4.30
C VAL A 109 11.87 8.69 3.47
N GLY A 110 11.34 9.81 3.96
CA GLY A 110 11.28 11.10 3.29
C GLY A 110 12.61 11.66 2.83
N PRO A 111 13.66 11.73 3.67
CA PRO A 111 14.96 12.27 3.27
C PRO A 111 15.59 11.49 2.11
N THR A 112 15.43 10.17 2.10
CA THR A 112 15.96 9.33 1.02
C THR A 112 15.15 9.49 -0.25
N LEU A 113 13.81 9.57 -0.13
CA LEU A 113 12.89 9.84 -1.23
C LEU A 113 13.20 11.21 -1.88
N GLU A 114 13.37 12.25 -1.08
CA GLU A 114 13.72 13.59 -1.54
C GLU A 114 15.05 13.60 -2.30
N ALA A 115 16.07 12.95 -1.74
CA ALA A 115 17.39 12.87 -2.36
C ALA A 115 17.35 12.17 -3.72
N VAL A 116 16.59 11.07 -3.86
CA VAL A 116 16.50 10.35 -5.13
C VAL A 116 15.71 11.12 -6.18
N VAL A 117 14.61 11.77 -5.81
CA VAL A 117 13.80 12.57 -6.75
C VAL A 117 14.61 13.78 -7.23
N SER A 118 15.25 14.50 -6.32
CA SER A 118 16.12 15.64 -6.64
C SER A 118 17.27 15.22 -7.55
N ARG A 119 17.87 14.04 -7.30
CA ARG A 119 18.93 13.49 -8.15
C ARG A 119 18.42 13.14 -9.54
N MET A 120 17.25 12.53 -9.68
CA MET A 120 16.67 12.22 -10.99
C MET A 120 16.34 13.48 -11.78
N ARG A 121 15.84 14.54 -11.12
CA ARG A 121 15.66 15.85 -11.75
C ARG A 121 16.99 16.43 -12.23
N TYR A 122 18.03 16.36 -11.40
CA TYR A 122 19.37 16.82 -11.77
C TYR A 122 19.93 16.04 -12.96
N ILE A 123 19.80 14.70 -12.97
CA ILE A 123 20.22 13.85 -14.09
C ILE A 123 19.47 14.24 -15.36
N SER A 124 18.14 14.44 -15.28
CA SER A 124 17.31 14.87 -16.41
C SER A 124 17.77 16.17 -17.06
N ALA A 125 18.40 17.07 -16.31
CA ALA A 125 18.94 18.33 -16.83
C ALA A 125 20.31 18.17 -17.51
N GLN A 126 21.00 17.05 -17.27
CA GLN A 126 22.35 16.78 -17.80
C GLN A 126 22.34 15.82 -19.00
N VAL A 127 21.33 14.95 -19.09
CA VAL A 127 21.20 14.01 -20.22
C VAL A 127 20.58 14.70 -21.44
N SER A 128 20.91 14.21 -22.63
CA SER A 128 20.41 14.78 -23.90
C SER A 128 18.89 14.63 -24.09
N GLN A 129 18.32 13.57 -23.53
CA GLN A 129 16.88 13.31 -23.57
C GLN A 129 16.29 13.40 -22.16
N PRO A 130 15.29 14.27 -21.94
CA PRO A 130 14.76 14.51 -20.60
C PRO A 130 14.06 13.27 -20.05
N ILE A 131 14.20 13.06 -18.74
CA ILE A 131 13.53 12.01 -18.00
C ILE A 131 12.17 12.54 -17.58
N ARG A 132 11.09 11.87 -18.00
CA ARG A 132 9.75 12.25 -17.56
C ARG A 132 9.55 11.80 -16.11
N ILE A 133 9.30 12.74 -15.21
CA ILE A 133 8.96 12.44 -13.82
C ILE A 133 7.43 12.47 -13.66
N VAL A 134 6.88 11.41 -13.07
CA VAL A 134 5.46 11.31 -12.70
C VAL A 134 5.37 11.02 -11.22
N ALA A 135 4.92 12.00 -10.45
CA ALA A 135 4.71 11.85 -9.01
C ALA A 135 3.23 11.60 -8.71
N LEU A 136 2.96 10.62 -7.86
CA LEU A 136 1.65 10.35 -7.29
C LEU A 136 1.69 10.74 -5.81
N ALA A 137 0.72 11.54 -5.37
CA ALA A 137 0.59 11.93 -3.98
C ALA A 137 -0.87 11.89 -3.53
N ALA A 138 -1.11 11.92 -2.22
CA ALA A 138 -2.38 12.36 -1.69
C ALA A 138 -2.58 13.86 -1.95
N SER A 139 -3.74 14.40 -1.59
CA SER A 139 -4.00 15.84 -1.65
C SER A 139 -2.97 16.61 -0.82
N LEU A 140 -2.30 17.59 -1.43
CA LEU A 140 -1.25 18.38 -0.79
C LEU A 140 -1.67 19.85 -0.70
N ALA A 141 -1.47 20.47 0.45
CA ALA A 141 -1.69 21.91 0.61
C ALA A 141 -0.67 22.74 -0.19
N ASN A 142 0.59 22.29 -0.19
CA ASN A 142 1.74 22.90 -0.87
C ASN A 142 2.08 22.19 -2.20
N ALA A 143 1.06 21.70 -2.94
CA ALA A 143 1.28 20.97 -4.19
C ALA A 143 2.04 21.78 -5.25
N LYS A 144 1.95 23.11 -5.20
CA LYS A 144 2.67 24.01 -6.11
C LYS A 144 4.19 23.90 -5.92
N ASP A 145 4.65 23.98 -4.68
CA ASP A 145 6.07 23.88 -4.34
C ASP A 145 6.64 22.52 -4.73
N VAL A 146 5.88 21.45 -4.45
CA VAL A 146 6.23 20.08 -4.85
C VAL A 146 6.28 19.96 -6.38
N GLY A 147 5.32 20.55 -7.08
CA GLY A 147 5.28 20.60 -8.55
C GLY A 147 6.49 21.31 -9.14
N GLU A 148 6.83 22.50 -8.63
CA GLU A 148 8.02 23.26 -9.04
C GLU A 148 9.32 22.52 -8.71
N TRP A 149 9.38 21.81 -7.58
CA TRP A 149 10.51 20.99 -7.16
C TRP A 149 10.72 19.74 -8.04
N ILE A 150 9.69 19.13 -8.58
CA ILE A 150 9.84 18.02 -9.55
C ILE A 150 9.95 18.48 -11.01
N GLY A 151 9.71 19.78 -11.27
CA GLY A 151 9.70 20.35 -12.61
C GLY A 151 8.41 20.10 -13.39
N ALA A 152 7.29 19.89 -12.70
CA ALA A 152 5.98 19.82 -13.32
C ALA A 152 5.54 21.20 -13.79
N SER A 153 5.05 21.30 -15.03
CA SER A 153 4.40 22.52 -15.51
C SER A 153 3.10 22.77 -14.77
N SER A 154 2.59 24.00 -14.80
CA SER A 154 1.26 24.33 -14.28
C SER A 154 0.15 23.47 -14.91
N THR A 155 0.32 23.06 -16.17
CA THR A 155 -0.59 22.16 -16.88
C THR A 155 -0.42 20.68 -16.51
N GLY A 156 0.71 20.31 -15.92
CA GLY A 156 1.01 18.94 -15.47
C GLY A 156 0.75 18.71 -13.98
N LEU A 157 0.37 19.76 -13.24
CA LEU A 157 0.08 19.70 -11.81
C LEU A 157 -1.42 19.49 -11.57
N PHE A 158 -1.78 18.29 -11.12
CA PHE A 158 -3.16 17.95 -10.75
C PHE A 158 -3.25 17.73 -9.25
N ASN A 159 -3.81 18.70 -8.52
CA ASN A 159 -4.05 18.61 -7.09
C ASN A 159 -5.54 18.65 -6.80
N PHE A 160 -6.07 17.60 -6.17
CA PHE A 160 -7.49 17.43 -5.91
C PHE A 160 -7.78 17.56 -4.42
N SER A 161 -8.93 18.12 -4.06
CA SER A 161 -9.40 18.13 -2.67
C SER A 161 -9.61 16.69 -2.15
N PRO A 162 -9.37 16.40 -0.85
CA PRO A 162 -9.66 15.08 -0.26
C PRO A 162 -11.09 14.58 -0.46
N ASN A 163 -12.03 15.49 -0.75
CA ASN A 163 -13.43 15.19 -1.03
C ASN A 163 -13.67 14.65 -2.45
N VAL A 164 -12.71 14.84 -3.37
CA VAL A 164 -12.78 14.31 -4.74
C VAL A 164 -12.40 12.82 -4.70
N ARG A 165 -13.38 11.97 -4.43
CA ARG A 165 -13.24 10.51 -4.38
C ARG A 165 -14.33 9.85 -5.22
N THR A 166 -14.01 8.73 -5.85
CA THR A 166 -15.00 7.91 -6.58
C THR A 166 -16.04 7.33 -5.64
N VAL A 167 -15.62 6.98 -4.42
CA VAL A 167 -16.50 6.56 -3.32
C VAL A 167 -16.42 7.63 -2.24
N PRO A 168 -17.54 8.34 -1.94
CA PRO A 168 -17.58 9.31 -0.86
C PRO A 168 -17.17 8.68 0.48
N LEU A 169 -16.47 9.45 1.31
CA LEU A 169 -16.07 9.02 2.64
C LEU A 169 -16.83 9.84 3.67
N GLU A 170 -17.54 9.16 4.57
CA GLU A 170 -18.12 9.74 5.77
C GLU A 170 -17.13 9.53 6.93
N MET A 171 -16.80 10.61 7.64
CA MET A 171 -15.88 10.57 8.77
C MET A 171 -16.60 11.01 10.04
N VAL A 172 -16.60 10.13 11.04
CA VAL A 172 -17.15 10.42 12.36
C VAL A 172 -16.04 10.29 13.39
N ILE A 173 -15.82 11.35 14.16
CA ILE A 173 -14.80 11.39 15.22
C ILE A 173 -15.51 11.37 16.57
N GLN A 174 -15.28 10.31 17.34
CA GLN A 174 -15.79 10.19 18.70
C GLN A 174 -14.66 10.42 19.72
N GLY A 175 -14.75 11.52 20.45
CA GLY A 175 -13.80 11.84 21.53
C GLY A 175 -14.08 11.05 22.81
N PHE A 176 -13.03 10.61 23.50
CA PHE A 176 -13.10 9.94 24.79
C PHE A 176 -12.27 10.70 25.82
N ASP A 177 -12.94 11.37 26.76
CA ASP A 177 -12.30 12.18 27.81
C ASP A 177 -11.87 11.31 29.01
N ILE A 178 -10.93 10.40 28.75
CA ILE A 178 -10.35 9.50 29.75
C ILE A 178 -8.83 9.52 29.57
N HIS A 179 -8.09 10.09 30.52
CA HIS A 179 -6.63 10.18 30.41
C HIS A 179 -5.93 8.81 30.46
N HIS A 180 -6.36 7.94 31.39
CA HIS A 180 -5.73 6.64 31.58
C HIS A 180 -5.97 5.70 30.39
N ARG A 181 -4.88 5.31 29.71
CA ARG A 181 -4.91 4.54 28.44
C ARG A 181 -5.78 3.29 28.52
N SER A 182 -5.57 2.43 29.53
CA SER A 182 -6.28 1.15 29.61
C SER A 182 -7.77 1.32 29.85
N THR A 183 -8.16 2.30 30.68
CA THR A 183 -9.56 2.62 30.94
C THR A 183 -10.23 3.20 29.70
N ARG A 184 -9.51 4.05 28.96
CA ARG A 184 -10.00 4.62 27.69
C ARG A 184 -10.26 3.54 26.65
N LEU A 185 -9.32 2.60 26.46
CA LEU A 185 -9.48 1.49 25.52
C LEU A 185 -10.66 0.57 25.90
N LEU A 186 -10.84 0.28 27.19
CA LEU A 186 -11.99 -0.50 27.65
C LEU A 186 -13.31 0.25 27.39
N ALA A 187 -13.36 1.56 27.64
CA ALA A 187 -14.53 2.39 27.37
C ALA A 187 -14.88 2.47 25.88
N MET A 188 -13.90 2.30 24.98
CA MET A 188 -14.10 2.27 23.53
C MET A 188 -14.72 0.96 23.02
N SER A 189 -14.63 -0.14 23.79
CA SER A 189 -15.06 -1.49 23.37
C SER A 189 -16.52 -1.54 22.90
N ARG A 190 -17.46 -1.05 23.72
CA ARG A 190 -18.89 -1.02 23.37
C ARG A 190 -19.21 -0.05 22.23
N PRO A 191 -18.69 1.19 22.20
CA PRO A 191 -18.84 2.09 21.06
C PRO A 191 -18.36 1.54 19.73
N VAL A 192 -17.28 0.75 19.69
CA VAL A 192 -16.82 0.08 18.44
C VAL A 192 -17.91 -0.85 17.91
N TYR A 193 -18.46 -1.73 18.76
CA TYR A 193 -19.56 -2.62 18.38
C TYR A 193 -20.80 -1.86 17.91
N GLN A 194 -21.17 -0.78 18.62
CA GLN A 194 -22.30 0.08 18.22
C GLN A 194 -22.06 0.77 16.88
N SER A 195 -20.83 1.21 16.62
CA SER A 195 -20.45 1.85 15.35
C SER A 195 -20.54 0.86 14.19
N ILE A 196 -20.13 -0.40 14.39
CA ILE A 196 -20.30 -1.46 13.39
C ILE A 196 -21.78 -1.64 13.07
N LYS A 197 -22.63 -1.79 14.10
CA LYS A 197 -24.08 -1.95 13.91
C LYS A 197 -24.74 -0.77 13.20
N HIS A 198 -24.27 0.45 13.46
CA HIS A 198 -24.88 1.67 12.94
C HIS A 198 -24.43 1.97 11.51
N TYR A 199 -23.12 1.98 11.25
CA TYR A 199 -22.57 2.43 9.97
C TYR A 199 -22.38 1.28 8.96
N SER A 200 -22.13 0.04 9.43
CA SER A 200 -21.75 -1.07 8.57
C SER A 200 -22.28 -2.41 9.09
N PRO A 201 -23.61 -2.60 9.22
CA PRO A 201 -24.19 -3.76 9.91
C PRO A 201 -23.85 -5.09 9.26
N ASP A 202 -23.87 -5.17 7.92
CA ASP A 202 -23.68 -6.39 7.14
C ASP A 202 -22.59 -6.23 6.05
N LYS A 203 -21.73 -5.21 6.20
CA LYS A 203 -20.62 -4.92 5.28
C LYS A 203 -19.27 -5.07 6.01
N PRO A 204 -18.18 -5.42 5.30
CA PRO A 204 -16.88 -5.68 5.91
C PRO A 204 -16.36 -4.51 6.75
N VAL A 205 -15.77 -4.78 7.92
CA VAL A 205 -15.21 -3.75 8.81
C VAL A 205 -13.76 -4.06 9.18
N ILE A 206 -12.92 -3.03 9.16
CA ILE A 206 -11.54 -3.11 9.67
C ILE A 206 -11.44 -2.24 10.93
N VAL A 207 -11.03 -2.84 12.04
CA VAL A 207 -10.77 -2.15 13.31
C VAL A 207 -9.26 -2.10 13.57
N PHE A 208 -8.66 -0.94 13.40
CA PHE A 208 -7.26 -0.72 13.77
C PHE A 208 -7.12 -0.54 15.28
N VAL A 209 -6.13 -1.19 15.86
CA VAL A 209 -5.86 -1.19 17.31
C VAL A 209 -4.40 -0.83 17.60
N PRO A 210 -4.07 -0.34 18.81
CA PRO A 210 -2.72 0.16 19.10
C PRO A 210 -1.64 -0.91 19.24
N ASP A 211 -2.00 -2.14 19.63
CA ASP A 211 -1.01 -3.19 19.89
C ASP A 211 -1.55 -4.61 19.65
N ARG A 212 -0.62 -5.56 19.59
CA ARG A 212 -0.88 -6.99 19.35
C ARG A 212 -1.89 -7.58 20.35
N LYS A 213 -1.75 -7.24 21.63
CA LYS A 213 -2.62 -7.78 22.68
C LYS A 213 -4.04 -7.25 22.51
N GLN A 214 -4.15 -5.96 22.17
CA GLN A 214 -5.42 -5.29 21.94
C GLN A 214 -6.16 -5.87 20.73
N ALA A 215 -5.47 -6.31 19.67
CA ALA A 215 -6.12 -6.93 18.50
C ALA A 215 -6.96 -8.14 18.91
N ARG A 216 -6.37 -9.02 19.72
CA ARG A 216 -7.03 -10.20 20.26
C ARG A 216 -8.13 -9.83 21.26
N MET A 217 -7.87 -8.89 22.17
CA MET A 217 -8.86 -8.47 23.17
C MET A 217 -10.10 -7.85 22.52
N THR A 218 -9.91 -6.92 21.58
CA THR A 218 -11.01 -6.28 20.85
C THR A 218 -11.82 -7.30 20.05
N ALA A 219 -11.19 -8.29 19.42
CA ALA A 219 -11.91 -9.36 18.72
C ALA A 219 -12.80 -10.17 19.67
N ILE A 220 -12.30 -10.53 20.85
CA ILE A 220 -13.08 -11.24 21.87
C ILE A 220 -14.22 -10.37 22.39
N ASP A 221 -13.95 -9.10 22.69
CA ASP A 221 -14.95 -8.15 23.17
C ASP A 221 -16.10 -7.99 22.17
N LEU A 222 -15.81 -7.91 20.86
CA LEU A 222 -16.83 -7.82 19.82
C LEU A 222 -17.77 -9.04 19.84
N LEU A 223 -17.23 -10.24 20.05
CA LEU A 223 -18.03 -11.46 20.18
C LEU A 223 -18.87 -11.46 21.45
N LEU A 224 -18.33 -10.98 22.57
CA LEU A 224 -19.06 -10.85 23.82
C LEU A 224 -20.22 -9.86 23.68
N HIS A 225 -20.01 -8.72 23.03
CA HIS A 225 -21.09 -7.75 22.76
C HIS A 225 -22.14 -8.31 21.80
N ALA A 226 -21.73 -9.07 20.78
CA ALA A 226 -22.65 -9.74 19.86
C ALA A 226 -23.49 -10.83 20.56
N ALA A 227 -22.89 -11.58 21.48
CA ALA A 227 -23.58 -12.56 22.31
C ALA A 227 -24.56 -11.91 23.29
N ALA A 228 -24.19 -10.77 23.89
CA ALA A 228 -25.07 -10.00 24.77
C ALA A 228 -26.29 -9.40 24.04
N ASP A 229 -26.21 -9.28 22.71
CA ASP A 229 -27.29 -8.84 21.81
C ASP A 229 -28.10 -10.02 21.22
N ASP A 230 -27.96 -11.23 21.79
CA ASP A 230 -28.60 -12.48 21.32
C ASP A 230 -28.27 -12.85 19.86
N LYS A 231 -27.16 -12.33 19.31
CA LYS A 231 -26.69 -12.60 17.94
C LYS A 231 -25.20 -12.97 17.92
N PRO A 232 -24.79 -14.08 18.57
CA PRO A 232 -23.38 -14.41 18.79
C PRO A 232 -22.58 -14.62 17.50
N LYS A 233 -23.21 -15.06 16.40
CA LYS A 233 -22.55 -15.33 15.11
C LYS A 233 -22.87 -14.27 14.05
N ARG A 234 -23.19 -13.05 14.47
CA ARG A 234 -23.57 -11.95 13.55
C ARG A 234 -22.55 -11.69 12.45
N PHE A 235 -21.26 -11.82 12.77
CA PHE A 235 -20.17 -11.50 11.86
C PHE A 235 -19.80 -12.66 10.92
N LEU A 236 -20.43 -13.83 11.08
CA LEU A 236 -20.21 -15.00 10.24
C LEU A 236 -21.28 -15.07 9.16
N HIS A 237 -20.89 -14.88 7.91
CA HIS A 237 -21.80 -14.85 6.75
C HIS A 237 -21.80 -16.16 5.96
N VAL A 238 -21.15 -17.21 6.47
CA VAL A 238 -21.08 -18.54 5.86
C VAL A 238 -21.55 -19.62 6.83
N SER A 239 -21.91 -20.79 6.30
CA SER A 239 -22.22 -21.95 7.12
C SER A 239 -20.98 -22.42 7.91
N GLU A 240 -21.21 -22.98 9.09
CA GLU A 240 -20.13 -23.53 9.92
C GLU A 240 -19.37 -24.66 9.21
N GLU A 241 -20.05 -25.44 8.37
CA GLU A 241 -19.43 -26.50 7.58
C GLU A 241 -18.44 -25.96 6.56
N ALA A 242 -18.78 -24.83 5.91
CA ALA A 242 -17.88 -24.14 5.00
C ALA A 242 -16.69 -23.49 5.72
N MET A 243 -16.85 -23.11 7.00
CA MET A 243 -15.78 -22.48 7.78
C MET A 243 -14.76 -23.50 8.31
N LYS A 244 -15.18 -24.71 8.70
CA LYS A 244 -14.35 -25.76 9.32
C LYS A 244 -13.01 -26.03 8.62
N PRO A 245 -12.93 -26.17 7.28
CA PRO A 245 -11.66 -26.41 6.58
C PRO A 245 -10.63 -25.31 6.83
N HIS A 246 -11.07 -24.05 6.93
CA HIS A 246 -10.20 -22.89 7.07
C HIS A 246 -9.63 -22.73 8.48
N LEU A 247 -10.33 -23.24 9.51
CA LEU A 247 -9.89 -23.18 10.91
C LEU A 247 -8.64 -24.03 11.18
N SER A 248 -8.40 -25.05 10.37
CA SER A 248 -7.21 -25.92 10.51
C SER A 248 -5.89 -25.17 10.27
N ALA A 249 -5.93 -24.10 9.47
CA ALA A 249 -4.76 -23.30 9.12
C ALA A 249 -4.31 -22.34 10.25
N ALA A 250 -5.22 -21.96 11.15
CA ALA A 250 -4.88 -21.14 12.30
C ALA A 250 -4.11 -21.98 13.34
N ARG A 251 -2.98 -21.48 13.86
CA ARG A 251 -2.24 -22.16 14.94
C ARG A 251 -2.72 -21.70 16.31
N GLU A 252 -3.01 -20.40 16.44
CA GLU A 252 -3.47 -19.82 17.70
C GLU A 252 -4.92 -20.22 18.00
N ARG A 253 -5.16 -20.74 19.22
CA ARG A 253 -6.50 -21.17 19.66
C ARG A 253 -7.51 -20.01 19.69
N SER A 254 -7.06 -18.83 20.12
CA SER A 254 -7.89 -17.62 20.17
C SER A 254 -8.35 -17.19 18.77
N LEU A 255 -7.48 -17.33 17.76
CA LEU A 255 -7.81 -17.03 16.37
C LEU A 255 -8.87 -17.99 15.83
N LYS A 256 -8.76 -19.30 16.11
CA LYS A 256 -9.79 -20.28 15.74
C LYS A 256 -11.14 -19.91 16.33
N GLN A 257 -11.16 -19.65 17.64
CA GLN A 257 -12.38 -19.31 18.35
C GLN A 257 -13.00 -18.01 17.83
N THR A 258 -12.20 -17.01 17.48
CA THR A 258 -12.75 -15.75 16.96
C THR A 258 -13.28 -15.90 15.54
N LEU A 259 -12.55 -16.62 14.68
CA LEU A 259 -12.95 -16.92 13.31
C LEU A 259 -14.22 -17.77 13.22
N GLU A 260 -14.44 -18.71 14.15
CA GLU A 260 -15.67 -19.53 14.24
C GLU A 260 -16.95 -18.68 14.41
N TYR A 261 -16.82 -17.48 14.95
CA TYR A 261 -17.92 -16.54 15.15
C TYR A 261 -17.87 -15.36 14.18
N GLY A 262 -16.96 -15.41 13.21
CA GLY A 262 -16.90 -14.46 12.10
C GLY A 262 -16.03 -13.23 12.33
N VAL A 263 -15.16 -13.23 13.35
CA VAL A 263 -14.21 -12.12 13.59
C VAL A 263 -12.78 -12.61 13.43
N GLY A 264 -12.04 -12.04 12.48
CA GLY A 264 -10.60 -12.24 12.34
C GLY A 264 -9.81 -11.14 13.03
N PHE A 265 -8.61 -11.44 13.53
CA PHE A 265 -7.66 -10.42 13.95
C PHE A 265 -6.28 -10.69 13.35
N LEU A 266 -5.52 -9.62 13.09
CA LEU A 266 -4.20 -9.67 12.48
C LEU A 266 -3.17 -8.90 13.32
N HIS A 267 -1.95 -9.42 13.37
CA HIS A 267 -0.80 -8.79 13.99
C HIS A 267 0.50 -9.34 13.38
N GLU A 268 1.62 -8.66 13.59
CA GLU A 268 2.94 -8.99 13.01
C GLU A 268 3.44 -10.40 13.34
N GLY A 269 3.01 -10.99 14.46
CA GLY A 269 3.42 -12.33 14.88
C GLY A 269 2.76 -13.50 14.13
N PHE A 270 1.88 -13.27 13.15
CA PHE A 270 1.24 -14.34 12.38
C PHE A 270 2.08 -14.79 11.20
N SER A 271 1.99 -16.08 10.88
CA SER A 271 2.61 -16.63 9.67
C SER A 271 1.94 -16.11 8.40
N ALA A 272 2.68 -16.08 7.29
CA ALA A 272 2.12 -15.69 5.98
C ALA A 272 0.90 -16.53 5.58
N SER A 273 0.87 -17.82 5.95
CA SER A 273 -0.28 -18.70 5.72
C SER A 273 -1.51 -18.31 6.53
N GLU A 274 -1.35 -17.95 7.81
CA GLU A 274 -2.47 -17.52 8.66
C GLU A 274 -3.06 -16.20 8.16
N ARG A 275 -2.18 -15.25 7.83
CA ARG A 275 -2.58 -13.97 7.26
C ARG A 275 -3.36 -14.14 5.98
N ALA A 276 -2.86 -14.95 5.05
CA ALA A 276 -3.52 -15.20 3.76
C ALA A 276 -4.91 -15.85 3.91
N VAL A 277 -5.12 -16.67 4.95
CA VAL A 277 -6.45 -17.26 5.22
C VAL A 277 -7.42 -16.20 5.73
N ILE A 278 -7.00 -15.35 6.66
CA ILE A 278 -7.85 -14.28 7.19
C ILE A 278 -8.21 -13.27 6.09
N GLU A 279 -7.22 -12.82 5.31
CA GLU A 279 -7.43 -11.90 4.19
C GLU A 279 -8.41 -12.50 3.17
N ARG A 280 -8.24 -13.78 2.80
CA ARG A 280 -9.15 -14.46 1.88
C ARG A 280 -10.58 -14.59 2.42
N LEU A 281 -10.74 -14.93 3.69
CA LEU A 281 -12.06 -15.06 4.31
C LEU A 281 -12.78 -13.71 4.36
N PHE A 282 -12.03 -12.64 4.65
CA PHE A 282 -12.57 -11.27 4.68
C PHE A 282 -12.92 -10.77 3.27
N GLU A 283 -12.04 -10.99 2.28
CA GLU A 283 -12.29 -10.65 0.87
C GLU A 283 -13.48 -11.39 0.28
N ALA A 284 -13.65 -12.67 0.65
CA ALA A 284 -14.80 -13.48 0.24
C ALA A 284 -16.11 -13.08 0.96
N GLY A 285 -16.05 -12.17 1.93
CA GLY A 285 -17.19 -11.77 2.75
C GLY A 285 -17.68 -12.86 3.70
N ALA A 286 -16.86 -13.87 4.01
CA ALA A 286 -17.23 -14.96 4.92
C ALA A 286 -17.22 -14.52 6.39
N ILE A 287 -16.30 -13.61 6.72
CA ILE A 287 -16.16 -12.96 8.03
C ILE A 287 -16.28 -11.45 7.84
N GLN A 288 -16.58 -10.72 8.93
CA GLN A 288 -16.82 -9.28 8.91
C GLN A 288 -15.87 -8.49 9.80
#